data_AF-A0A2S4UTL0-F1
#
_entry.id   AF-A0A2S4UTL0-F1
#
_cell.length_a   1.000
_cell.length_b   1.000
_cell.length_c   1.000
_cell.angle_alpha   90.00
_cell.angle_beta   90.00
_cell.angle_gamma   90.00
#
_symmetry.space_group_name_H-M   'P 1'
#
loop_
_entity.id
_entity.type
_entity.pdbx_description
1 polymer ?
#
loop_
_entity_poly.entity_id
_entity_poly.type
_entity_poly.pdbx_seq_one_letter_code
_entity_poly.pdbx_strand_id
1 'polypeptide(L)'
;MEGGQFGASEPNSPKEEGEISEDETEIDSSEAFPLDFSDEMCNRQSERARKTLKQTSLLSKSYCISSEPFLLRMSKKQKKTTFSIESQTFARSQNIIVTSNSTKKILFLLRFTPHDTSNPTFNGLAEIIEDLYIMSTHRSNLTNKKKLSGRMSGIGFRGGYEKGKSAGTYAIRKNLKASRAELDKCLQSKLPNHNRFISNRFRDFSQAAFKANAEALKEFGIPSWSDKAWECYENEPTPLCSNVIVTSNDFSNQSHCDKDKNIFTYGIFSYIDRTTGTPILPPSSTRGHGLRFPEYDCNIEFGTTPGIIEVLWKSNDIAHHTIGPTEELKSTKTSTHFVIALFPGQFVSKNYLKLKN
;
A
#
# COMPACT_ATOMS: atom_id res chain seq x y z
N MET A 1 -35.99 47.55 24.42
CA MET A 1 -36.68 48.69 23.79
C MET A 1 -35.62 49.35 22.93
N GLU A 2 -35.65 49.42 21.60
CA GLU A 2 -36.63 49.19 20.52
C GLU A 2 -35.94 48.26 19.49
N GLY A 3 -36.57 47.31 18.77
CA GLY A 3 -37.67 47.42 17.79
C GLY A 3 -37.05 47.20 16.38
N GLY A 4 -37.09 46.04 15.74
CA GLY A 4 -38.17 45.40 14.95
C GLY A 4 -37.50 44.85 13.67
N GLN A 5 -37.56 43.57 13.29
CA GLN A 5 -38.62 42.68 12.77
C GLN A 5 -38.50 42.43 11.24
N PHE A 6 -38.48 41.13 10.92
CA PHE A 6 -38.85 40.41 9.68
C PHE A 6 -37.96 40.37 8.43
N GLY A 7 -37.81 39.14 7.93
CA GLY A 7 -37.40 38.81 6.56
C GLY A 7 -36.96 37.36 6.41
N ALA A 8 -37.89 36.41 6.41
CA ALA A 8 -37.65 35.04 5.95
C ALA A 8 -37.72 35.01 4.42
N SER A 9 -36.71 34.45 3.76
CA SER A 9 -36.78 34.03 2.36
C SER A 9 -35.96 32.75 2.19
N GLU A 10 -36.66 31.70 1.76
CA GLU A 10 -36.16 30.35 1.44
C GLU A 10 -35.29 30.32 0.15
N PRO A 11 -34.67 29.17 -0.21
CA PRO A 11 -33.28 29.10 -0.63
C PRO A 11 -33.08 29.23 -2.15
N ASN A 12 -32.04 29.96 -2.54
CA ASN A 12 -31.51 29.89 -3.89
C ASN A 12 -30.55 28.70 -4.04
N SER A 13 -30.97 27.72 -4.83
CA SER A 13 -30.09 26.80 -5.53
C SER A 13 -29.15 27.55 -6.47
N PRO A 14 -27.93 27.03 -6.69
CA PRO A 14 -27.39 26.97 -8.04
C PRO A 14 -27.14 25.52 -8.46
N LYS A 15 -27.65 25.20 -9.64
CA LYS A 15 -27.34 24.03 -10.46
C LYS A 15 -25.97 24.21 -11.15
N GLU A 16 -25.25 23.09 -11.23
CA GLU A 16 -24.45 22.60 -12.37
C GLU A 16 -23.52 23.56 -13.13
N GLU A 17 -22.21 23.31 -13.07
CA GLU A 17 -21.42 22.70 -14.17
C GLU A 17 -19.92 22.82 -13.87
N GLY A 18 -19.20 21.74 -14.17
CA GLY A 18 -17.77 21.61 -13.95
C GLY A 18 -17.38 20.16 -14.14
N GLU A 19 -17.56 19.68 -15.38
CA GLU A 19 -16.99 18.43 -15.86
C GLU A 19 -15.50 18.38 -15.48
N ILE A 20 -15.16 17.48 -14.56
CA ILE A 20 -13.77 17.13 -14.29
C ILE A 20 -13.43 16.08 -15.33
N SER A 21 -12.62 16.49 -16.31
CA SER A 21 -12.09 15.62 -17.35
C SER A 21 -11.42 14.38 -16.73
N GLU A 22 -12.02 13.23 -16.99
CA GLU A 22 -11.45 11.92 -16.71
C GLU A 22 -10.30 11.68 -17.68
N ASP A 23 -9.07 12.03 -17.30
CA ASP A 23 -7.88 11.52 -17.97
C ASP A 23 -7.64 10.09 -17.45
N GLU A 24 -8.56 9.19 -17.83
CA GLU A 24 -8.34 7.76 -17.74
C GLU A 24 -7.24 7.41 -18.73
N THR A 25 -6.21 6.69 -18.28
CA THR A 25 -5.33 5.97 -19.21
C THR A 25 -6.15 4.87 -19.88
N GLU A 26 -6.88 5.22 -20.94
CA GLU A 26 -7.51 4.27 -21.84
C GLU A 26 -6.41 3.47 -22.52
N ILE A 27 -6.45 2.16 -22.33
CA ILE A 27 -5.68 1.25 -23.16
C ILE A 27 -6.38 1.25 -24.51
N ASP A 28 -5.81 1.95 -25.49
CA ASP A 28 -6.28 1.94 -26.86
C ASP A 28 -6.24 0.50 -27.39
N SER A 29 -7.43 -0.04 -27.66
CA SER A 29 -7.62 -1.38 -28.19
C SER A 29 -7.36 -1.49 -29.70
N SER A 30 -6.95 -0.40 -30.35
CA SER A 30 -6.81 -0.32 -31.81
C SER A 30 -5.43 -0.74 -32.36
N GLU A 31 -4.40 -0.87 -31.52
CA GLU A 31 -3.08 -1.31 -32.00
C GLU A 31 -2.96 -2.84 -32.01
N ALA A 32 -3.34 -3.44 -33.14
CA ALA A 32 -3.08 -4.84 -33.45
C ALA A 32 -1.57 -5.07 -33.69
N PHE A 33 -0.80 -5.26 -32.61
CA PHE A 33 0.57 -5.74 -32.73
C PHE A 33 0.60 -7.25 -32.96
N PRO A 34 1.27 -7.75 -34.01
CA PRO A 34 1.41 -9.19 -34.23
C PRO A 34 2.27 -9.78 -33.11
N LEU A 35 1.69 -10.67 -32.32
CA LEU A 35 2.43 -11.56 -31.42
C LEU A 35 2.45 -12.94 -32.06
N ASP A 36 3.66 -13.41 -32.33
CA ASP A 36 3.95 -14.71 -32.91
C ASP A 36 3.86 -15.79 -31.82
N PHE A 37 2.64 -16.32 -31.62
CA PHE A 37 2.44 -17.55 -30.86
C PHE A 37 2.47 -18.70 -31.86
N SER A 38 3.27 -19.74 -31.63
CA SER A 38 3.24 -20.92 -32.51
C SER A 38 1.80 -21.47 -32.59
N ASP A 39 1.31 -21.62 -33.82
CA ASP A 39 -0.08 -22.02 -34.13
C ASP A 39 -0.51 -23.31 -33.41
N GLU A 40 0.45 -24.18 -33.11
CA GLU A 40 0.24 -25.47 -32.45
C GLU A 40 -0.22 -25.37 -30.97
N MET A 41 0.25 -24.37 -30.22
CA MET A 41 -0.19 -24.12 -28.84
C MET A 41 -1.52 -23.37 -28.78
N CYS A 42 -1.77 -22.51 -29.78
CA CYS A 42 -2.96 -21.69 -29.87
C CYS A 42 -4.22 -22.54 -30.13
N ASN A 43 -4.10 -23.60 -30.94
CA ASN A 43 -5.23 -24.45 -31.35
C ASN A 43 -5.88 -25.30 -30.24
N ARG A 44 -5.22 -25.51 -29.10
CA ARG A 44 -5.79 -26.29 -27.97
C ARG A 44 -6.50 -25.45 -26.90
N GLN A 45 -6.45 -24.13 -27.01
CA GLN A 45 -6.95 -23.22 -25.97
C GLN A 45 -8.29 -22.61 -26.35
N SER A 46 -9.19 -22.45 -25.37
CA SER A 46 -10.43 -21.69 -25.57
C SER A 46 -10.14 -20.24 -25.99
N GLU A 47 -11.04 -19.62 -26.75
CA GLU A 47 -10.92 -18.20 -27.11
C GLU A 47 -10.71 -17.29 -25.89
N ARG A 48 -11.37 -17.62 -24.78
CA ARG A 48 -11.21 -16.91 -23.51
C ARG A 48 -9.78 -17.00 -22.97
N ALA A 49 -9.15 -18.17 -23.06
CA ALA A 49 -7.76 -18.36 -22.64
C ALA A 49 -6.81 -17.53 -23.51
N ARG A 50 -6.98 -17.56 -24.84
CA ARG A 50 -6.19 -16.74 -25.77
C ARG A 50 -6.33 -15.24 -25.49
N LYS A 51 -7.56 -14.74 -25.29
CA LYS A 51 -7.81 -13.34 -24.92
C LYS A 51 -7.13 -12.97 -23.61
N THR A 52 -7.15 -13.88 -22.62
CA THR A 52 -6.45 -13.66 -21.34
C THR A 52 -4.94 -13.52 -21.56
N LEU A 53 -4.32 -14.43 -22.32
CA LEU A 53 -2.88 -14.39 -22.57
C LEU A 53 -2.45 -13.12 -23.28
N LYS A 54 -3.18 -12.70 -24.32
CA LYS A 54 -2.93 -11.42 -25.01
C LYS A 54 -3.00 -10.23 -24.05
N GLN A 55 -4.02 -10.18 -23.20
CA GLN A 55 -4.18 -9.12 -22.21
C GLN A 55 -3.07 -9.13 -21.15
N THR A 56 -2.71 -10.32 -20.64
CA THR A 56 -1.61 -10.47 -19.68
C THR A 56 -0.29 -9.97 -20.29
N SER A 57 0.01 -10.36 -21.54
CA SER A 57 1.22 -9.94 -22.26
C SER A 57 1.26 -8.43 -22.49
N LEU A 58 0.11 -7.80 -22.75
CA LEU A 58 0.03 -6.34 -22.87
C LEU A 58 0.33 -5.67 -21.52
N LEU A 59 -0.33 -6.11 -20.46
CA LEU A 59 -0.19 -5.54 -19.12
C LEU A 59 1.22 -5.77 -18.54
N SER A 60 1.86 -6.90 -18.84
CA SER A 60 3.21 -7.21 -18.35
C SER A 60 4.29 -6.28 -18.90
N LYS A 61 4.02 -5.56 -20.00
CA LYS A 61 4.91 -4.50 -20.52
C LYS A 61 4.95 -3.28 -19.60
N SER A 62 3.90 -3.04 -18.82
CA SER A 62 3.75 -1.86 -17.95
C SER A 62 3.81 -2.20 -16.46
N TYR A 63 3.55 -3.46 -16.10
CA TYR A 63 3.42 -3.92 -14.73
C TYR A 63 4.18 -5.22 -14.49
N CYS A 64 4.83 -5.35 -13.33
CA CYS A 64 5.60 -6.54 -12.94
C CYS A 64 6.67 -6.92 -14.00
N ILE A 65 7.44 -5.93 -14.44
CA ILE A 65 8.27 -6.00 -15.66
C ILE A 65 9.31 -7.13 -15.60
N SER A 66 9.83 -7.46 -14.41
CA SER A 66 10.87 -8.47 -14.26
C SER A 66 10.40 -9.93 -14.40
N SER A 67 9.11 -10.21 -14.60
CA SER A 67 8.60 -11.60 -14.57
C SER A 67 7.23 -11.75 -15.22
N GLU A 68 6.88 -12.96 -15.65
CA GLU A 68 5.55 -13.25 -16.19
C GLU A 68 4.46 -13.22 -15.09
N PRO A 69 3.50 -12.28 -15.15
CA PRO A 69 2.46 -12.18 -14.15
C PRO A 69 1.28 -13.10 -14.46
N PHE A 70 0.55 -13.49 -13.42
CA PHE A 70 -0.75 -14.11 -13.55
C PHE A 70 -1.87 -13.05 -13.49
N LEU A 71 -2.73 -13.00 -14.51
CA LEU A 71 -3.85 -12.05 -14.58
C LEU A 71 -5.10 -12.61 -13.91
N LEU A 72 -5.56 -11.93 -12.85
CA LEU A 72 -6.85 -12.13 -12.23
C LEU A 72 -7.83 -11.02 -12.60
N ARG A 73 -9.06 -11.42 -12.96
CA ARG A 73 -10.15 -10.51 -13.27
C ARG A 73 -11.23 -10.61 -12.21
N MET A 74 -11.50 -9.50 -11.55
CA MET A 74 -12.48 -9.41 -10.46
C MET A 74 -13.72 -8.65 -10.91
N SER A 75 -14.88 -9.20 -10.55
CA SER A 75 -16.17 -8.51 -10.69
C SER A 75 -16.63 -7.99 -9.34
N LYS A 76 -17.44 -6.92 -9.35
CA LYS A 76 -18.11 -6.41 -8.15
C LYS A 76 -19.28 -7.29 -7.68
N LYS A 77 -19.56 -8.41 -8.37
CA LYS A 77 -20.62 -9.34 -7.95
C LYS A 77 -20.17 -10.02 -6.65
N GLN A 78 -21.06 -10.00 -5.67
CA GLN A 78 -20.91 -10.81 -4.47
C GLN A 78 -20.80 -12.28 -4.85
N LYS A 79 -19.90 -13.00 -4.18
CA LYS A 79 -19.70 -14.42 -4.40
C LYS A 79 -20.36 -15.19 -3.26
N LYS A 80 -20.77 -16.42 -3.54
CA LYS A 80 -21.23 -17.35 -2.49
C LYS A 80 -20.14 -17.61 -1.47
N THR A 81 -18.89 -17.64 -1.94
CA THR A 81 -17.69 -17.74 -1.13
C THR A 81 -16.74 -16.64 -1.58
N THR A 82 -16.31 -15.80 -0.65
CA THR A 82 -15.29 -14.77 -0.90
C THR A 82 -14.08 -15.39 -1.59
N PHE A 83 -13.56 -14.70 -2.60
CA PHE A 83 -12.35 -15.15 -3.28
C PHE A 83 -11.13 -14.86 -2.41
N SER A 84 -10.28 -15.86 -2.19
CA SER A 84 -9.05 -15.74 -1.42
C SER A 84 -7.84 -15.88 -2.34
N ILE A 85 -6.99 -14.87 -2.35
CA ILE A 85 -5.65 -14.93 -2.90
C ILE A 85 -4.74 -15.49 -1.80
N GLU A 86 -4.15 -16.64 -2.07
CA GLU A 86 -3.39 -17.46 -1.13
C GLU A 86 -2.32 -18.27 -1.87
N SER A 87 -1.57 -19.11 -1.16
CA SER A 87 -0.49 -19.94 -1.74
C SER A 87 -0.86 -20.65 -3.04
N GLN A 88 -2.07 -21.22 -3.16
CA GLN A 88 -2.52 -21.88 -4.39
C GLN A 88 -2.66 -20.91 -5.57
N THR A 89 -2.96 -19.64 -5.30
CA THR A 89 -3.00 -18.60 -6.33
C THR A 89 -1.57 -18.25 -6.77
N PHE A 90 -0.66 -18.07 -5.80
CA PHE A 90 0.75 -17.77 -6.07
C PHE A 90 1.54 -18.92 -6.70
N ALA A 91 1.05 -20.16 -6.58
CA ALA A 91 1.62 -21.31 -7.28
C ALA A 91 1.53 -21.16 -8.82
N ARG A 92 0.64 -20.29 -9.33
CA ARG A 92 0.53 -19.99 -10.76
C ARG A 92 1.55 -18.96 -11.23
N SER A 93 1.83 -17.97 -10.39
CA SER A 93 2.91 -17.00 -10.54
C SER A 93 3.07 -16.26 -9.22
N GLN A 94 4.31 -15.95 -8.87
CA GLN A 94 4.63 -15.09 -7.73
C GLN A 94 4.18 -13.65 -7.95
N ASN A 95 3.91 -13.24 -9.20
CA ASN A 95 3.46 -11.91 -9.55
C ASN A 95 2.03 -12.00 -10.08
N ILE A 96 1.12 -11.19 -9.53
CA ILE A 96 -0.29 -11.22 -9.91
C ILE A 96 -0.74 -9.81 -10.25
N ILE A 97 -1.37 -9.66 -11.41
CA ILE A 97 -2.07 -8.43 -11.79
C ILE A 97 -3.55 -8.65 -11.57
N VAL A 98 -4.17 -7.84 -10.72
CA VAL A 98 -5.61 -7.91 -10.47
C VAL A 98 -6.31 -6.73 -11.11
N THR A 99 -7.27 -7.02 -11.98
CA THR A 99 -8.02 -6.01 -12.74
C THR A 99 -9.51 -6.15 -12.51
N SER A 100 -10.26 -5.11 -12.84
CA SER A 100 -11.71 -5.23 -13.03
C SER A 100 -12.04 -6.18 -14.18
N ASN A 101 -13.28 -6.66 -14.25
CA ASN A 101 -13.69 -7.61 -15.29
C ASN A 101 -13.49 -7.08 -16.73
N SER A 102 -13.56 -5.75 -16.93
CA SER A 102 -13.32 -5.09 -18.22
C SER A 102 -11.84 -4.94 -18.57
N THR A 103 -10.92 -5.30 -17.66
CA THR A 103 -9.46 -5.08 -17.76
C THR A 103 -8.99 -3.62 -17.87
N LYS A 104 -9.91 -2.66 -18.05
CA LYS A 104 -9.61 -1.22 -18.12
C LYS A 104 -9.00 -0.69 -16.82
N LYS A 105 -9.53 -1.15 -15.67
CA LYS A 105 -9.10 -0.70 -14.35
C LYS A 105 -8.18 -1.71 -13.68
N ILE A 106 -6.92 -1.32 -13.42
CA ILE A 106 -6.02 -2.02 -12.48
C ILE A 106 -6.52 -1.78 -11.06
N LEU A 107 -6.72 -2.87 -10.32
CA LEU A 107 -7.17 -2.79 -8.93
C LEU A 107 -5.98 -2.79 -7.99
N PHE A 108 -5.18 -3.85 -8.06
CA PHE A 108 -3.97 -3.99 -7.29
C PHE A 108 -3.03 -5.00 -7.93
N LEU A 109 -1.76 -4.85 -7.61
CA LEU A 109 -0.68 -5.73 -8.04
C LEU A 109 -0.12 -6.43 -6.81
N LEU A 110 0.24 -7.70 -6.95
CA LEU A 110 0.79 -8.50 -5.88
C LEU A 110 2.10 -9.13 -6.29
N ARG A 111 3.01 -9.21 -5.33
CA ARG A 111 4.18 -10.07 -5.41
C ARG A 111 4.30 -10.88 -4.14
N PHE A 112 4.57 -12.17 -4.30
CA PHE A 112 4.85 -13.06 -3.20
C PHE A 112 6.31 -13.49 -3.22
N THR A 113 7.00 -13.27 -2.11
CA THR A 113 8.34 -13.79 -1.86
C THR A 113 8.21 -14.91 -0.82
N PRO A 114 8.43 -16.19 -1.20
CA PRO A 114 8.40 -17.30 -0.27
C PRO A 114 9.35 -17.10 0.91
N HIS A 115 9.03 -17.71 2.04
CA HIS A 115 9.93 -17.75 3.20
C HIS A 115 11.16 -18.62 2.89
N ASP A 116 12.22 -17.99 2.39
CA ASP A 116 13.47 -18.63 1.99
C ASP A 116 14.66 -17.72 2.29
N THR A 117 15.43 -18.07 3.32
CA THR A 117 16.60 -17.30 3.77
C THR A 117 17.79 -17.37 2.80
N SER A 118 17.75 -18.24 1.79
CA SER A 118 18.74 -18.25 0.70
C SER A 118 18.42 -17.20 -0.37
N ASN A 119 17.19 -16.68 -0.39
CA ASN A 119 16.75 -15.71 -1.38
C ASN A 119 17.19 -14.28 -1.00
N PRO A 120 18.02 -13.59 -1.83
CA PRO A 120 18.50 -12.25 -1.51
C PRO A 120 17.37 -11.20 -1.45
N THR A 121 16.30 -11.39 -2.22
CA THR A 121 15.12 -10.51 -2.15
C THR A 121 14.40 -10.67 -0.81
N PHE A 122 14.25 -11.92 -0.34
CA PHE A 122 13.67 -12.19 0.98
C PHE A 122 14.51 -11.54 2.07
N ASN A 123 15.83 -11.70 2.03
CA ASN A 123 16.74 -11.13 3.04
C ASN A 123 16.69 -9.59 3.07
N GLY A 124 16.65 -8.94 1.90
CA GLY A 124 16.50 -7.48 1.84
C GLY A 124 15.16 -7.00 2.41
N LEU A 125 14.07 -7.73 2.13
CA LEU A 125 12.75 -7.44 2.71
C LEU A 125 12.73 -7.72 4.23
N ALA A 126 13.36 -8.79 4.68
CA ALA A 126 13.45 -9.16 6.08
C ALA A 126 14.18 -8.09 6.90
N GLU A 127 15.32 -7.59 6.43
CA GLU A 127 16.05 -6.51 7.13
C GLU A 127 15.18 -5.25 7.28
N ILE A 128 14.46 -4.86 6.22
CA ILE A 128 13.53 -3.72 6.25
C ILE A 128 12.42 -3.95 7.28
N ILE A 129 11.82 -5.14 7.30
CA ILE A 129 10.74 -5.50 8.23
C ILE A 129 11.24 -5.44 9.68
N GLU A 130 12.40 -6.03 9.96
CA GLU A 130 13.05 -6.03 11.27
C GLU A 130 13.30 -4.61 11.78
N ASP A 131 14.00 -3.80 10.98
CA ASP A 131 14.38 -2.44 11.35
C ASP A 131 13.12 -1.57 11.57
N LEU A 132 12.15 -1.61 10.64
CA LEU A 132 10.92 -0.83 10.76
C LEU A 132 10.05 -1.29 11.93
N TYR A 133 9.99 -2.59 12.20
CA TYR A 133 9.27 -3.10 13.37
C TYR A 133 9.89 -2.58 14.66
N ILE A 134 11.22 -2.67 14.81
CA ILE A 134 11.93 -2.16 15.99
C ILE A 134 11.67 -0.65 16.16
N MET A 135 11.87 0.14 15.10
CA MET A 135 11.58 1.59 15.11
C MET A 135 10.11 1.87 15.50
N SER A 136 9.16 1.05 15.02
CA SER A 136 7.75 1.20 15.38
C SER A 136 7.51 1.03 16.88
N THR A 137 8.27 0.18 17.56
CA THR A 137 8.16 -0.01 19.02
C THR A 137 8.63 1.22 19.80
N HIS A 138 9.54 2.01 19.21
CA HIS A 138 10.05 3.26 19.77
C HIS A 138 9.09 4.45 19.58
N ARG A 139 8.13 4.36 18.66
CA ARG A 139 7.13 5.41 18.38
C ARG A 139 5.87 5.24 19.23
N SER A 140 5.04 6.27 19.34
CA SER A 140 3.75 6.19 20.04
C SER A 140 2.70 5.39 19.26
N ASN A 141 1.74 4.78 19.95
CA ASN A 141 0.58 4.16 19.29
C ASN A 141 -0.33 5.28 18.78
N LEU A 142 -0.55 5.34 17.47
CA LEU A 142 -1.40 6.31 16.84
C LEU A 142 -2.87 5.97 17.06
N THR A 143 -3.68 7.02 17.27
CA THR A 143 -5.13 6.95 17.28
C THR A 143 -5.65 7.21 15.86
N ASN A 144 -6.64 6.44 15.44
CA ASN A 144 -7.29 6.60 14.14
C ASN A 144 -8.75 6.15 14.29
N LYS A 145 -9.70 6.95 13.77
CA LYS A 145 -11.14 6.70 13.91
C LYS A 145 -11.59 5.38 13.27
N LYS A 146 -10.86 4.89 12.27
CA LYS A 146 -11.14 3.65 11.55
C LYS A 146 -10.46 2.44 12.17
N LYS A 147 -9.47 2.63 13.04
CA LYS A 147 -8.78 1.54 13.74
C LYS A 147 -9.74 0.87 14.73
N LEU A 148 -9.84 -0.45 14.64
CA LEU A 148 -10.67 -1.27 15.52
C LEU A 148 -9.82 -1.92 16.61
N SER A 149 -8.63 -2.41 16.28
CA SER A 149 -7.74 -3.10 17.25
C SER A 149 -6.25 -2.88 16.94
N GLY A 150 -5.41 -3.41 17.83
CA GLY A 150 -3.97 -3.51 17.68
C GLY A 150 -3.16 -2.22 17.75
N ARG A 151 -2.04 -2.20 17.05
CA ARG A 151 -1.04 -1.12 17.11
C ARG A 151 -0.81 -0.51 15.74
N MET A 152 -0.66 0.81 15.71
CA MET A 152 -0.30 1.57 14.52
C MET A 152 0.74 2.62 14.90
N SER A 153 1.84 2.72 14.17
CA SER A 153 2.94 3.66 14.43
C SER A 153 3.41 4.25 13.11
N GLY A 154 3.84 5.51 13.11
CA GLY A 154 4.39 6.15 11.91
C GLY A 154 5.89 6.39 12.03
N ILE A 155 6.59 6.33 10.91
CA ILE A 155 8.01 6.65 10.74
C ILE A 155 8.13 7.65 9.57
N GLY A 156 9.07 8.59 9.65
CA GLY A 156 9.22 9.69 8.68
C GLY A 156 8.37 10.91 9.03
N PHE A 157 7.83 11.57 8.01
CA PHE A 157 7.21 12.88 8.11
C PHE A 157 5.67 12.80 8.16
N ARG A 158 5.02 13.67 8.95
CA ARG A 158 3.55 13.78 9.06
C ARG A 158 3.08 15.22 9.03
N GLY A 159 1.82 15.42 8.63
CA GLY A 159 1.15 16.72 8.77
C GLY A 159 1.12 17.17 10.24
N GLY A 160 1.22 18.49 10.44
CA GLY A 160 1.12 19.12 11.75
C GLY A 160 -0.31 19.08 12.29
N TYR A 161 -0.44 18.78 13.58
CA TYR A 161 -1.73 18.73 14.29
C TYR A 161 -1.92 19.92 15.24
N GLU A 162 -0.85 20.70 15.45
CA GLU A 162 -0.82 21.86 16.33
C GLU A 162 -1.10 23.14 15.55
N LYS A 163 -1.78 24.09 16.19
CA LYS A 163 -2.06 25.40 15.59
C LYS A 163 -0.73 26.08 15.22
N GLY A 164 -0.60 26.48 13.95
CA GLY A 164 0.62 27.13 13.43
C GLY A 164 1.75 26.16 13.04
N LYS A 165 1.56 24.84 13.16
CA LYS A 165 2.50 23.83 12.65
C LYS A 165 1.89 23.15 11.42
N SER A 166 2.61 23.17 10.32
CA SER A 166 2.16 22.57 9.05
C SER A 166 2.62 21.12 8.88
N ALA A 167 3.81 20.79 9.41
CA ALA A 167 4.45 19.50 9.25
C ALA A 167 5.38 19.19 10.44
N GLY A 168 5.80 17.93 10.53
CA GLY A 168 6.82 17.46 11.47
C GLY A 168 7.14 15.99 11.26
N THR A 169 7.86 15.38 12.18
CA THR A 169 8.16 13.94 12.14
C THR A 169 7.32 13.17 13.16
N TYR A 170 7.19 11.86 12.95
CA TYR A 170 6.62 10.99 13.97
C TYR A 170 7.58 10.89 15.17
N ALA A 171 7.13 11.45 16.31
CA ALA A 171 7.92 11.53 17.53
C ALA A 171 8.22 10.14 18.14
N ILE A 172 9.46 9.99 18.62
CA ILE A 172 9.88 8.93 19.53
C ILE A 172 9.18 9.12 20.89
N ARG A 173 8.87 8.03 21.60
CA ARG A 173 8.29 8.11 22.95
C ARG A 173 9.21 8.86 23.91
N LYS A 174 8.64 9.74 24.73
CA LYS A 174 9.38 10.58 25.70
C LYS A 174 10.16 9.77 26.74
N ASN A 175 9.70 8.57 27.07
CA ASN A 175 10.29 7.69 28.08
C ASN A 175 11.12 6.55 27.47
N LEU A 176 11.62 6.71 26.24
CA LEU A 176 12.48 5.71 25.63
C LEU A 176 13.85 5.68 26.33
N LYS A 177 14.32 4.49 26.69
CA LYS A 177 15.66 4.29 27.27
C LYS A 177 16.74 4.81 26.30
N ALA A 178 17.82 5.38 26.83
CA ALA A 178 18.91 5.93 26.03
C ALA A 178 19.50 4.93 25.02
N SER A 179 19.69 3.67 25.42
CA SER A 179 20.17 2.61 24.51
C SER A 179 19.25 2.35 23.32
N ARG A 180 17.92 2.45 23.52
CA ARG A 180 16.94 2.30 22.44
C ARG A 180 16.88 3.54 21.55
N ALA A 181 17.09 4.73 22.12
CA ALA A 181 17.18 5.97 21.34
C ALA A 181 18.42 5.95 20.43
N GLU A 182 19.56 5.45 20.92
CA GLU A 182 20.76 5.28 20.09
C GLU A 182 20.54 4.23 18.99
N LEU A 183 19.91 3.10 19.33
CA LEU A 183 19.50 2.12 18.32
C LEU A 183 18.60 2.75 17.24
N ASP A 184 17.59 3.54 17.64
CA ASP A 184 16.70 4.23 16.70
C ASP A 184 17.48 5.15 15.74
N LYS A 185 18.50 5.85 16.25
CA LYS A 185 19.38 6.70 15.44
C LYS A 185 20.22 5.88 14.45
N CYS A 186 20.74 4.73 14.87
CA CYS A 186 21.41 3.79 13.96
C CYS A 186 20.46 3.30 12.87
N LEU A 187 19.23 2.91 13.22
CA LEU A 187 18.21 2.48 12.27
C LEU A 187 17.81 3.59 11.30
N GLN A 188 17.69 4.84 11.79
CA GLN A 188 17.42 6.01 10.94
C GLN A 188 18.49 6.17 9.84
N SER A 189 19.76 5.84 10.14
CA SER A 189 20.85 5.94 9.16
C SER A 189 20.78 4.88 8.05
N LYS A 190 20.03 3.79 8.26
CA LYS A 190 19.81 2.74 7.24
C LYS A 190 18.68 3.08 6.27
N LEU A 191 17.76 3.97 6.64
CA LEU A 191 16.56 4.24 5.85
C LEU A 191 16.81 4.65 4.39
N PRO A 192 17.86 5.41 4.04
CA PRO A 192 18.22 5.67 2.64
C PRO A 192 18.39 4.39 1.79
N ASN A 193 19.07 3.38 2.34
CA ASN A 193 19.27 2.10 1.64
C ASN A 193 17.94 1.34 1.52
N HIS A 194 17.11 1.37 2.57
CA HIS A 194 15.77 0.78 2.56
C HIS A 194 14.88 1.45 1.51
N ASN A 195 14.91 2.78 1.43
CA ASN A 195 14.16 3.55 0.43
C ASN A 195 14.59 3.17 -0.99
N ARG A 196 15.90 3.05 -1.24
CA ARG A 196 16.41 2.62 -2.55
C ARG A 196 15.96 1.21 -2.92
N PHE A 197 16.02 0.26 -1.97
CA PHE A 197 15.56 -1.11 -2.19
C PHE A 197 14.06 -1.15 -2.52
N ILE A 198 13.22 -0.52 -1.69
CA ILE A 198 11.77 -0.48 -1.90
C ILE A 198 11.43 0.26 -3.19
N SER A 199 12.12 1.36 -3.52
CA SER A 199 11.90 2.11 -4.75
C SER A 199 12.13 1.24 -5.99
N ASN A 200 13.15 0.37 -5.98
CA ASN A 200 13.36 -0.58 -7.07
C ASN A 200 12.24 -1.62 -7.15
N ARG A 201 11.79 -2.14 -6.01
CA ARG A 201 10.67 -3.11 -5.93
C ARG A 201 9.35 -2.51 -6.42
N PHE A 202 9.09 -1.26 -6.07
CA PHE A 202 7.94 -0.48 -6.50
C PHE A 202 8.02 -0.18 -8.01
N ARG A 203 9.17 0.27 -8.50
CA ARG A 203 9.38 0.58 -9.92
C ARG A 203 9.11 -0.64 -10.80
N ASP A 204 9.52 -1.83 -10.35
CA ASP A 204 9.23 -3.08 -11.04
C ASP A 204 7.72 -3.39 -11.09
N PHE A 205 6.98 -3.06 -10.02
CA PHE A 205 5.52 -3.14 -10.06
C PHE A 205 4.93 -2.20 -11.11
N SER A 206 5.34 -0.93 -11.11
CA SER A 206 4.91 0.05 -12.10
C SER A 206 5.83 1.26 -12.14
N GLN A 207 6.52 1.44 -13.26
CA GLN A 207 7.35 2.61 -13.51
C GLN A 207 6.53 3.91 -13.53
N ALA A 208 5.29 3.86 -14.04
CA ALA A 208 4.38 4.99 -14.11
C ALA A 208 3.94 5.43 -12.70
N ALA A 209 3.49 4.50 -11.87
CA ALA A 209 3.12 4.81 -10.48
C ALA A 209 4.30 5.35 -9.68
N PHE A 210 5.51 4.82 -9.91
CA PHE A 210 6.72 5.30 -9.24
C PHE A 210 6.99 6.78 -9.59
N LYS A 211 6.95 7.11 -10.89
CA LYS A 211 7.14 8.49 -11.36
C LYS A 211 6.08 9.42 -10.78
N ALA A 212 4.82 9.02 -10.84
CA ALA A 212 3.72 9.87 -10.37
C ALA A 212 3.81 10.16 -8.86
N ASN A 213 4.21 9.16 -8.04
CA ASN A 213 4.48 9.39 -6.63
C ASN A 213 5.68 10.34 -6.42
N ALA A 214 6.81 10.12 -7.12
CA ALA A 214 7.99 10.97 -7.01
C ALA A 214 7.72 12.43 -7.46
N GLU A 215 6.95 12.61 -8.53
CA GLU A 215 6.49 13.92 -9.03
C GLU A 215 5.61 14.62 -7.99
N ALA A 216 4.67 13.92 -7.36
CA ALA A 216 3.84 14.48 -6.30
C ALA A 216 4.70 14.97 -5.12
N LEU A 217 5.66 14.16 -4.64
CA LEU A 217 6.54 14.60 -3.55
C LEU A 217 7.35 15.85 -3.95
N LYS A 218 7.89 15.87 -5.17
CA LYS A 218 8.66 16.99 -5.70
C LYS A 218 7.82 18.27 -5.83
N GLU A 219 6.62 18.17 -6.40
CA GLU A 219 5.71 19.31 -6.60
C GLU A 219 5.38 20.00 -5.26
N PHE A 220 5.21 19.21 -4.20
CA PHE A 220 4.87 19.72 -2.87
C PHE A 220 6.08 19.99 -1.96
N GLY A 221 7.31 19.78 -2.44
CA GLY A 221 8.54 19.91 -1.64
C GLY A 221 8.54 19.02 -0.40
N ILE A 222 8.01 17.81 -0.53
CA ILE A 222 7.87 16.85 0.56
C ILE A 222 9.12 15.96 0.62
N PRO A 223 9.82 15.88 1.76
CA PRO A 223 10.99 15.02 1.92
C PRO A 223 10.61 13.53 1.84
N SER A 224 11.59 12.69 1.51
CA SER A 224 11.49 11.25 1.63
C SER A 224 11.34 10.86 3.10
N TRP A 225 10.60 9.79 3.38
CA TRP A 225 10.51 9.17 4.71
C TRP A 225 11.87 8.76 5.30
N SER A 226 12.88 8.58 4.44
CA SER A 226 14.25 8.26 4.79
C SER A 226 15.11 9.47 5.16
N ASP A 227 14.65 10.69 4.87
CA ASP A 227 15.41 11.90 5.13
C ASP A 227 15.50 12.20 6.63
N LYS A 228 16.62 12.81 7.04
CA LYS A 228 16.88 13.16 8.45
C LYS A 228 16.16 14.44 8.90
N ALA A 229 15.91 15.36 7.96
CA ALA A 229 15.32 16.66 8.21
C ALA A 229 14.44 17.05 7.02
N TRP A 230 13.55 18.03 7.24
CA TRP A 230 12.59 18.45 6.22
C TRP A 230 13.30 19.07 5.01
N GLU A 231 14.36 19.82 5.28
CA GLU A 231 15.16 20.56 4.31
C GLU A 231 16.08 19.65 3.47
N CYS A 232 16.11 18.34 3.76
CA CYS A 232 16.92 17.37 3.04
C CYS A 232 16.24 16.79 1.80
N TYR A 233 15.13 17.36 1.33
CA TYR A 233 14.33 16.82 0.21
C TYR A 233 15.11 16.69 -1.12
N GLU A 234 16.29 17.30 -1.24
CA GLU A 234 17.18 17.17 -2.40
C GLU A 234 18.20 16.02 -2.29
N ASN A 235 18.36 15.43 -1.10
CA ASN A 235 19.41 14.44 -0.82
C ASN A 235 19.08 13.03 -1.33
N GLU A 236 17.81 12.75 -1.58
CA GLU A 236 17.36 11.46 -2.12
C GLU A 236 16.95 11.61 -3.59
N PRO A 237 17.66 10.96 -4.54
CA PRO A 237 17.34 11.08 -5.96
C PRO A 237 16.01 10.39 -6.34
N THR A 238 15.42 9.61 -5.42
CA THR A 238 14.23 8.81 -5.67
C THR A 238 13.29 8.77 -4.45
N PRO A 239 12.66 9.89 -4.09
CA PRO A 239 11.71 9.92 -2.98
C PRO A 239 10.44 9.15 -3.38
N LEU A 240 10.11 8.10 -2.63
CA LEU A 240 8.91 7.28 -2.91
C LEU A 240 7.70 7.72 -2.10
N CYS A 241 7.93 8.03 -0.83
CA CYS A 241 6.89 8.36 0.12
C CYS A 241 7.42 9.25 1.24
N SER A 242 6.53 9.96 1.93
CA SER A 242 6.90 10.85 3.04
C SER A 242 6.94 10.14 4.38
N ASN A 243 6.19 9.03 4.49
CA ASN A 243 6.13 8.23 5.70
C ASN A 243 5.74 6.78 5.45
N VAL A 244 6.10 5.98 6.45
CA VAL A 244 5.69 4.59 6.60
C VAL A 244 4.77 4.48 7.79
N ILE A 245 3.63 3.80 7.63
CA ILE A 245 2.79 3.37 8.75
C ILE A 245 3.02 1.89 8.98
N VAL A 246 3.47 1.54 10.19
CA VAL A 246 3.67 0.18 10.65
C VAL A 246 2.49 -0.23 11.53
N THR A 247 1.86 -1.36 11.24
CA THR A 247 0.81 -1.96 12.07
C THR A 247 1.17 -3.36 12.53
N SER A 248 0.75 -3.70 13.75
CA SER A 248 1.05 -4.96 14.42
C SER A 248 0.10 -5.23 15.58
N ASN A 249 0.31 -6.33 16.31
CA ASN A 249 -0.46 -6.74 17.49
C ASN A 249 -1.97 -6.83 17.21
N ASP A 250 -2.38 -7.65 16.26
CA ASP A 250 -3.80 -7.86 15.93
C ASP A 250 -4.48 -6.59 15.41
N PHE A 251 -3.76 -5.76 14.64
CA PHE A 251 -4.33 -4.61 13.95
C PHE A 251 -5.48 -5.02 13.03
N SER A 252 -6.56 -4.25 13.12
CA SER A 252 -7.68 -4.29 12.19
C SER A 252 -8.32 -2.91 12.10
N ASN A 253 -9.02 -2.65 11.00
CA ASN A 253 -9.70 -1.40 10.77
C ASN A 253 -11.00 -1.58 9.97
N GLN A 254 -11.83 -0.55 10.00
CA GLN A 254 -13.03 -0.46 9.18
C GLN A 254 -12.65 -0.24 7.71
N SER A 255 -13.51 -0.71 6.80
CA SER A 255 -13.40 -0.37 5.39
C SER A 255 -13.41 1.13 5.15
N HIS A 256 -12.50 1.59 4.30
CA HIS A 256 -12.36 2.98 3.88
C HIS A 256 -11.60 3.06 2.54
N CYS A 257 -11.69 4.22 1.89
CA CYS A 257 -10.69 4.68 0.95
C CYS A 257 -9.86 5.75 1.66
N ASP A 258 -8.58 5.83 1.31
CA ASP A 258 -7.72 6.89 1.80
C ASP A 258 -8.11 8.22 1.16
N LYS A 259 -7.94 9.31 1.92
CA LYS A 259 -8.28 10.68 1.46
C LYS A 259 -7.04 11.43 0.97
N ASP A 260 -5.99 10.70 0.68
CA ASP A 260 -4.71 11.25 0.26
C ASP A 260 -4.74 11.46 -1.26
N LYS A 261 -3.94 12.41 -1.76
CA LYS A 261 -3.80 12.59 -3.23
C LYS A 261 -2.95 11.51 -3.89
N ASN A 262 -2.54 10.49 -3.13
CA ASN A 262 -1.65 9.44 -3.60
C ASN A 262 -2.38 8.58 -4.63
N ILE A 263 -1.72 8.29 -5.74
CA ILE A 263 -2.29 7.46 -6.81
C ILE A 263 -2.17 5.97 -6.43
N PHE A 264 -1.07 5.58 -5.79
CA PHE A 264 -0.86 4.21 -5.31
C PHE A 264 -0.19 4.17 -3.93
N THR A 265 -0.68 3.26 -3.08
CA THR A 265 -0.06 2.87 -1.82
C THR A 265 0.68 1.56 -2.01
N TYR A 266 1.88 1.48 -1.43
CA TYR A 266 2.69 0.26 -1.38
C TYR A 266 2.65 -0.34 0.02
N GLY A 267 2.45 -1.65 0.12
CA GLY A 267 2.43 -2.33 1.40
C GLY A 267 3.19 -3.63 1.39
N ILE A 268 3.72 -4.00 2.56
CA ILE A 268 4.43 -5.26 2.79
C ILE A 268 3.78 -5.94 3.99
N PHE A 269 3.54 -7.24 3.89
CA PHE A 269 2.85 -8.05 4.89
C PHE A 269 3.69 -9.28 5.22
N SER A 270 3.86 -9.58 6.51
CA SER A 270 4.48 -10.82 6.99
C SER A 270 4.07 -11.13 8.44
N TYR A 271 4.25 -12.36 8.88
CA TYR A 271 4.31 -12.68 10.31
C TYR A 271 5.75 -12.52 10.77
N ILE A 272 5.94 -12.07 12.01
CA ILE A 272 7.26 -11.79 12.56
C ILE A 272 7.41 -12.35 13.97
N ASP A 273 8.65 -12.66 14.35
CA ASP A 273 9.04 -12.80 15.75
C ASP A 273 8.93 -11.42 16.44
N ARG A 274 8.28 -11.37 17.59
CA ARG A 274 8.00 -10.12 18.31
C ARG A 274 9.22 -9.48 18.95
N THR A 275 10.28 -10.25 19.15
CA THR A 275 11.51 -9.81 19.80
C THR A 275 12.44 -9.19 18.78
N THR A 276 12.62 -9.87 17.64
CA THR A 276 13.59 -9.45 16.62
C THR A 276 12.95 -8.70 15.46
N GLY A 277 11.66 -8.92 15.19
CA GLY A 277 11.00 -8.45 13.97
C GLY A 277 11.26 -9.37 12.77
N THR A 278 12.00 -10.46 12.95
CA THR A 278 12.38 -11.36 11.85
C THR A 278 11.13 -12.01 11.28
N PRO A 279 10.93 -12.01 9.95
CA PRO A 279 9.84 -12.75 9.33
C PRO A 279 9.86 -14.22 9.75
N ILE A 280 8.69 -14.78 10.03
CA ILE A 280 8.46 -16.18 10.38
C ILE A 280 7.26 -16.73 9.60
N LEU A 281 7.06 -18.04 9.68
CA LEU A 281 5.84 -18.66 9.17
C LEU A 281 4.62 -18.21 10.00
N PRO A 282 3.42 -18.13 9.38
CA PRO A 282 2.18 -17.92 10.13
C PRO A 282 2.00 -18.97 11.24
N PRO A 283 1.39 -18.61 12.38
CA PRO A 283 1.18 -19.53 13.50
C PRO A 283 0.20 -20.68 13.16
N SER A 284 -0.62 -20.49 12.12
CA SER A 284 -1.58 -21.47 11.61
C SER A 284 -1.76 -21.24 10.11
N SER A 285 -2.13 -22.29 9.37
CA SER A 285 -2.43 -22.25 7.93
C SER A 285 -3.92 -22.06 7.64
N THR A 286 -4.60 -21.29 8.50
CA THR A 286 -6.04 -20.97 8.37
C THR A 286 -6.27 -19.64 7.68
N ARG A 287 -7.46 -19.45 7.10
CA ARG A 287 -7.93 -18.16 6.56
C ARG A 287 -8.50 -17.30 7.69
N GLY A 288 -8.69 -16.02 7.40
CA GLY A 288 -9.41 -15.10 8.30
C GLY A 288 -8.58 -13.95 8.83
N HIS A 289 -7.33 -13.82 8.39
CA HIS A 289 -6.53 -12.61 8.57
C HIS A 289 -5.94 -12.19 7.23
N GLY A 290 -6.17 -10.94 6.82
CA GLY A 290 -5.81 -10.52 5.48
C GLY A 290 -6.13 -9.06 5.16
N LEU A 291 -5.68 -8.63 3.99
CA LEU A 291 -6.10 -7.37 3.36
C LEU A 291 -7.34 -7.66 2.51
N ARG A 292 -8.42 -6.94 2.76
CA ARG A 292 -9.70 -7.14 2.09
C ARG A 292 -10.08 -5.97 1.21
N PHE A 293 -10.53 -6.31 -0.01
CA PHE A 293 -11.17 -5.42 -0.96
C PHE A 293 -12.66 -5.78 -1.06
N PRO A 294 -13.52 -5.22 -0.18
CA PRO A 294 -14.91 -5.67 -0.03
C PRO A 294 -15.75 -5.50 -1.29
N GLU A 295 -15.53 -4.43 -2.06
CA GLU A 295 -16.28 -4.17 -3.30
C GLU A 295 -16.10 -5.27 -4.34
N TYR A 296 -14.94 -5.91 -4.36
CA TYR A 296 -14.61 -7.01 -5.27
C TYR A 296 -14.75 -8.38 -4.61
N ASP A 297 -15.26 -8.44 -3.38
CA ASP A 297 -15.39 -9.63 -2.57
C ASP A 297 -14.15 -10.54 -2.67
N CYS A 298 -13.00 -9.95 -2.33
CA CYS A 298 -11.68 -10.54 -2.45
C CYS A 298 -10.82 -10.28 -1.19
N ASN A 299 -10.10 -11.30 -0.75
CA ASN A 299 -9.12 -11.24 0.34
C ASN A 299 -7.73 -11.62 -0.18
N ILE A 300 -6.71 -11.01 0.39
CA ILE A 300 -5.33 -11.51 0.35
C ILE A 300 -5.09 -12.13 1.73
N GLU A 301 -4.97 -13.44 1.79
CA GLU A 301 -4.91 -14.19 3.05
C GLU A 301 -3.46 -14.27 3.55
N PHE A 302 -3.21 -13.82 4.77
CA PHE A 302 -1.87 -13.84 5.37
C PHE A 302 -1.56 -15.19 6.01
N GLY A 303 -2.55 -15.84 6.64
CA GLY A 303 -2.36 -17.12 7.35
C GLY A 303 -2.03 -18.29 6.40
N THR A 304 -2.61 -18.29 5.20
CA THR A 304 -2.40 -19.34 4.19
C THR A 304 -1.27 -19.05 3.21
N THR A 305 -0.45 -18.02 3.45
CA THR A 305 0.61 -17.55 2.53
C THR A 305 1.94 -17.37 3.27
N PRO A 306 2.74 -18.43 3.45
CA PRO A 306 3.95 -18.40 4.26
C PRO A 306 5.12 -17.67 3.56
N GLY A 307 5.24 -16.37 3.82
CA GLY A 307 6.32 -15.54 3.29
C GLY A 307 6.05 -14.05 3.44
N ILE A 308 6.52 -13.27 2.48
CA ILE A 308 6.34 -11.83 2.42
C ILE A 308 5.48 -11.49 1.20
N ILE A 309 4.38 -10.78 1.44
CA ILE A 309 3.47 -10.32 0.38
C ILE A 309 3.69 -8.82 0.21
N GLU A 310 3.97 -8.40 -1.01
CA GLU A 310 4.02 -7.00 -1.44
C GLU A 310 2.73 -6.68 -2.20
N VAL A 311 2.11 -5.53 -1.93
CA VAL A 311 0.88 -5.09 -2.56
C VAL A 311 1.03 -3.64 -3.03
N LEU A 312 0.69 -3.38 -4.29
CA LEU A 312 0.51 -2.02 -4.81
C LEU A 312 -0.95 -1.82 -5.17
N TRP A 313 -1.64 -0.86 -4.55
CA TRP A 313 -3.07 -0.62 -4.81
C TRP A 313 -3.44 0.86 -4.83
N LYS A 314 -4.51 1.20 -5.55
CA LYS A 314 -5.09 2.55 -5.57
C LYS A 314 -5.94 2.79 -4.33
N SER A 315 -5.29 3.15 -3.23
CA SER A 315 -5.91 3.25 -1.90
C SER A 315 -7.00 4.31 -1.77
N ASN A 316 -6.96 5.35 -2.61
CA ASN A 316 -7.96 6.42 -2.70
C ASN A 316 -9.21 6.03 -3.51
N ASP A 317 -9.09 5.07 -4.41
CA ASP A 317 -10.11 4.68 -5.38
C ASP A 317 -10.76 3.34 -5.03
N ILE A 318 -10.07 2.49 -4.25
CA ILE A 318 -10.55 1.15 -3.91
C ILE A 318 -10.65 1.01 -2.40
N ALA A 319 -11.88 0.77 -1.94
CA ALA A 319 -12.15 0.52 -0.54
C ALA A 319 -11.37 -0.71 -0.07
N HIS A 320 -10.71 -0.57 1.08
CA HIS A 320 -9.90 -1.64 1.64
C HIS A 320 -9.92 -1.61 3.18
N HIS A 321 -9.53 -2.73 3.79
CA HIS A 321 -9.28 -2.84 5.24
C HIS A 321 -8.49 -4.10 5.58
N THR A 322 -7.87 -4.10 6.74
CA THR A 322 -7.28 -5.29 7.37
C THR A 322 -8.33 -6.00 8.21
N ILE A 323 -8.59 -7.27 7.90
CA ILE A 323 -9.46 -8.16 8.69
C ILE A 323 -8.72 -8.51 9.98
N GLY A 324 -9.38 -8.44 11.14
CA GLY A 324 -8.78 -8.88 12.41
C GLY A 324 -8.53 -10.40 12.42
N PRO A 325 -7.44 -10.89 13.03
CA PRO A 325 -7.11 -12.31 13.00
C PRO A 325 -8.09 -13.16 13.81
N THR A 326 -8.29 -14.41 13.38
CA THR A 326 -8.96 -15.46 14.17
C THR A 326 -8.08 -15.89 15.34
N GLU A 327 -8.61 -16.67 16.29
CA GLU A 327 -7.86 -17.10 17.47
C GLU A 327 -6.54 -17.81 17.11
N GLU A 328 -6.51 -18.62 16.05
CA GLU A 328 -5.33 -19.35 15.60
C GLU A 328 -4.26 -18.47 14.96
N LEU A 329 -4.64 -17.26 14.52
CA LEU A 329 -3.79 -16.29 13.84
C LEU A 329 -3.44 -15.08 14.70
N LYS A 330 -3.97 -15.00 15.92
CA LYS A 330 -3.71 -13.90 16.84
C LYS A 330 -2.25 -13.86 17.29
N SER A 331 -1.85 -12.66 17.66
CA SER A 331 -0.53 -12.39 18.20
C SER A 331 -0.34 -13.11 19.52
N THR A 332 0.79 -13.79 19.66
CA THR A 332 1.18 -14.48 20.89
C THR A 332 2.25 -13.65 21.63
N LYS A 333 2.91 -14.25 22.63
CA LYS A 333 4.08 -13.63 23.28
C LYS A 333 5.29 -13.57 22.35
N THR A 334 5.40 -14.48 21.38
CA THR A 334 6.56 -14.63 20.50
C THR A 334 6.28 -14.21 19.06
N SER A 335 5.01 -14.22 18.60
CA SER A 335 4.66 -13.92 17.21
C SER A 335 3.60 -12.81 17.09
N THR A 336 3.69 -12.01 16.04
CA THR A 336 2.66 -11.04 15.63
C THR A 336 2.65 -10.93 14.11
N HIS A 337 1.56 -10.45 13.54
CA HIS A 337 1.62 -9.92 12.19
C HIS A 337 2.35 -8.58 12.15
N PHE A 338 2.88 -8.28 10.98
CA PHE A 338 3.50 -7.02 10.60
C PHE A 338 2.94 -6.59 9.26
N VAL A 339 2.52 -5.34 9.19
CA VAL A 339 2.14 -4.70 7.94
C VAL A 339 2.75 -3.31 7.89
N ILE A 340 3.33 -2.96 6.74
CA ILE A 340 3.60 -1.56 6.43
C ILE A 340 2.75 -1.08 5.28
N ALA A 341 2.45 0.22 5.31
CA ALA A 341 1.92 0.97 4.19
C ALA A 341 2.73 2.26 4.02
N LEU A 342 3.22 2.49 2.81
CA LEU A 342 4.00 3.66 2.40
C LEU A 342 3.07 4.66 1.72
N PHE A 343 3.04 5.89 2.24
CA PHE A 343 2.13 6.94 1.79
C PHE A 343 2.89 8.10 1.12
N PRO A 344 2.67 8.33 -0.18
CA PRO A 344 3.29 9.43 -0.94
C PRO A 344 2.96 10.86 -0.49
N GLY A 345 2.24 11.05 0.61
CA GLY A 345 1.92 12.39 1.10
C GLY A 345 0.56 12.46 1.76
N GLN A 346 0.48 12.02 3.02
CA GLN A 346 -0.69 12.30 3.87
C GLN A 346 -0.93 13.81 4.09
N PHE A 347 0.04 14.63 3.69
CA PHE A 347 0.11 16.09 3.82
C PHE A 347 -0.88 16.86 2.95
N VAL A 348 -1.24 16.31 1.79
CA VAL A 348 -1.83 17.11 0.71
C VAL A 348 -3.33 17.35 0.89
N SER A 349 -3.97 16.76 1.91
CA SER A 349 -5.43 16.75 1.98
C SER A 349 -6.08 17.93 2.71
N LYS A 350 -5.38 18.76 3.52
CA LYS A 350 -6.07 19.88 4.22
C LYS A 350 -5.30 21.19 4.49
N ASN A 351 -3.97 21.20 4.64
CA ASN A 351 -3.29 22.35 5.26
C ASN A 351 -2.23 23.05 4.41
N TYR A 352 -1.87 22.56 3.22
CA TYR A 352 -0.76 23.13 2.45
C TYR A 352 -1.12 24.43 1.69
N LEU A 353 -2.39 24.68 1.37
CA LEU A 353 -2.81 25.98 0.80
C LEU A 353 -2.54 27.17 1.74
N LYS A 354 -2.23 26.92 3.02
CA LYS A 354 -1.77 27.95 3.97
C LYS A 354 -0.24 28.13 4.02
N LEU A 355 0.54 27.34 3.29
CA LEU A 355 2.01 27.43 3.27
C LEU A 355 2.55 28.28 2.11
N LYS A 356 1.71 28.65 1.15
CA LYS A 356 2.09 29.50 0.01
C LYS A 356 1.72 30.99 0.19
N ASN A 357 1.07 31.36 1.29
CA ASN A 357 0.68 32.73 1.61
C ASN A 357 1.26 33.20 2.93
#